data_AF-A0AAW0LZE7-F1
#
_entry.id   AF-A0AAW0LZE7-F1
#
_cell.length_a   1.000
_cell.length_b   1.000
_cell.length_c   1.000
_cell.angle_alpha   90.00
_cell.angle_beta   90.00
_cell.angle_gamma   90.00
#
_symmetry.space_group_name_H-M   'P 1'
#
loop_
_entity.id
_entity.type
_entity.pdbx_description
1 polymer ?
#
loop_
_entity_poly.entity_id
_entity_poly.type
_entity_poly.pdbx_seq_one_letter_code
_entity_poly.pdbx_strand_id
1 'polypeptide(L)'
;MIDDPNDQTDYHIAHHIVRVHQKREDALVPAFTTAELKRYIAYAKTLKPKLTSEARKLLVDSYVALRRGDTAPGSRVAYRMTVRQLEALIRLSEAIARSHLETQIHPRHVNVAVKLLKKSIIRQENNENIVESGEIDLSEFQDEIRDDGNVGGDGNDGTGQDDAQPSNSTAEPASGDVGEITLPMLLI
;
A
#
# COMPACT_ATOMS: atom_id res chain seq x y z
N MET A 1 14.44 -6.46 -22.54
CA MET A 1 15.82 -6.17 -22.11
C MET A 1 16.50 -5.67 -23.37
N ILE A 2 17.00 -4.45 -23.36
CA ILE A 2 17.72 -3.85 -24.48
C ILE A 2 19.19 -3.93 -24.08
N ASP A 3 20.02 -4.39 -25.01
CA ASP A 3 21.47 -4.49 -24.86
C ASP A 3 22.08 -3.28 -25.58
N ASP A 4 22.33 -2.22 -24.82
CA ASP A 4 22.92 -0.99 -25.32
C ASP A 4 24.43 -1.04 -25.08
N PRO A 5 25.28 -0.86 -26.12
CA PRO A 5 26.72 -0.94 -25.96
C PRO A 5 27.19 0.14 -24.98
N ASN A 6 27.81 -0.28 -23.88
CA ASN A 6 28.26 0.60 -22.81
C ASN A 6 29.52 0.01 -22.16
N ASP A 7 30.67 0.56 -22.53
CA ASP A 7 32.00 0.11 -22.12
C ASP A 7 32.13 -0.18 -20.61
N GLN A 8 31.52 0.62 -19.74
CA GLN A 8 31.60 0.41 -18.29
C GLN A 8 30.80 -0.82 -17.85
N THR A 9 29.61 -0.99 -18.41
CA THR A 9 28.74 -2.14 -18.09
C THR A 9 29.33 -3.42 -18.68
N ASP A 10 29.83 -3.34 -19.91
CA ASP A 10 30.49 -4.45 -20.61
C ASP A 10 31.75 -4.90 -19.88
N TYR A 11 32.57 -3.95 -19.40
CA TYR A 11 33.74 -4.24 -18.56
C TYR A 11 33.35 -4.99 -17.28
N HIS A 12 32.32 -4.53 -16.56
CA HIS A 12 31.86 -5.19 -15.34
C HIS A 12 31.31 -6.60 -15.60
N ILE A 13 30.55 -6.77 -16.69
CA ILE A 13 30.02 -8.08 -17.11
C ILE A 13 31.18 -9.02 -17.44
N ALA A 14 32.11 -8.59 -18.29
CA ALA A 14 33.27 -9.40 -18.68
C ALA A 14 34.12 -9.78 -17.46
N HIS A 15 34.41 -8.83 -16.58
CA HIS A 15 35.16 -9.08 -15.35
C HIS A 15 34.43 -10.08 -14.43
N HIS A 16 33.12 -9.98 -14.30
CA HIS A 16 32.32 -10.93 -13.52
C HIS A 16 32.37 -12.35 -14.12
N ILE A 17 32.22 -12.49 -15.44
CA ILE A 17 32.27 -13.78 -16.14
C ILE A 17 33.63 -14.47 -15.92
N VAL A 18 34.74 -13.75 -16.09
CA VAL A 18 36.09 -14.28 -15.89
C VAL A 18 36.29 -14.73 -14.44
N ARG A 19 35.85 -13.91 -13.46
CA ARG A 19 35.92 -14.24 -12.03
C ARG A 19 35.17 -15.52 -11.68
N VAL A 20 33.94 -15.68 -12.18
CA VAL A 20 33.13 -16.89 -11.94
C VAL A 20 33.77 -18.12 -12.58
N HIS A 21 34.34 -18.00 -13.78
CA HIS A 21 35.00 -19.12 -14.45
C HIS A 21 36.26 -19.62 -13.70
N GLN A 22 37.02 -18.70 -13.09
CA GLN A 22 38.25 -19.04 -12.35
C GLN A 22 37.98 -19.67 -10.97
N LYS A 23 36.96 -19.22 -10.24
CA LYS A 23 36.73 -19.62 -8.84
C LYS A 23 35.41 -20.37 -8.58
N ARG A 24 34.63 -20.67 -9.62
CA ARG A 24 33.32 -21.38 -9.62
C ARG A 24 32.40 -20.96 -8.46
N GLU A 25 32.50 -21.63 -7.31
CA GLU A 25 31.63 -21.45 -6.14
C GLU A 25 32.14 -20.36 -5.18
N ASP A 26 33.45 -20.19 -5.01
CA ASP A 26 34.05 -19.20 -4.10
C ASP A 26 33.92 -17.75 -4.60
N ALA A 27 33.49 -17.56 -5.85
CA ALA A 27 33.27 -16.24 -6.43
C ALA A 27 32.02 -15.56 -5.87
N LEU A 28 31.07 -16.34 -5.34
CA LEU A 28 29.75 -15.89 -4.91
C LEU A 28 29.63 -16.05 -3.40
N VAL A 29 29.61 -14.92 -2.69
CA VAL A 29 29.34 -14.89 -1.24
C VAL A 29 27.99 -14.21 -1.04
N PRO A 30 26.86 -14.92 -1.28
CA PRO A 30 25.54 -14.35 -1.05
C PRO A 30 25.33 -14.15 0.45
N ALA A 31 24.60 -13.10 0.82
CA ALA A 31 24.26 -12.81 2.22
C ALA A 31 23.37 -13.91 2.86
N PHE A 32 22.62 -14.64 2.03
CA PHE A 32 21.71 -15.70 2.47
C PHE A 32 21.93 -16.96 1.65
N THR A 33 21.88 -18.11 2.31
CA THR A 33 21.90 -19.40 1.63
C THR A 33 20.57 -19.67 0.92
N THR A 34 20.60 -20.53 -0.10
CA THR A 34 19.40 -20.96 -0.81
C THR A 34 18.36 -21.61 0.12
N ALA A 35 18.81 -22.32 1.16
CA ALA A 35 17.93 -22.98 2.13
C ALA A 35 17.18 -21.97 3.00
N GLU A 36 17.87 -20.93 3.49
CA GLU A 36 17.28 -19.83 4.26
C GLU A 36 16.26 -19.06 3.42
N LEU A 37 16.60 -18.72 2.18
CA LEU A 37 15.70 -17.99 1.30
C LEU A 37 14.44 -18.81 0.96
N LYS A 38 14.59 -20.12 0.71
CA LYS A 38 13.44 -21.02 0.50
C LYS A 38 12.51 -21.04 1.71
N ARG A 39 13.08 -21.11 2.93
CA ARG A 39 12.30 -21.07 4.18
C ARG A 39 11.58 -19.74 4.35
N TYR A 40 12.26 -18.62 4.07
CA TYR A 40 11.68 -17.27 4.12
C TYR A 40 10.50 -17.13 3.16
N ILE A 41 10.68 -17.52 1.89
CA ILE A 41 9.63 -17.44 0.88
C ILE A 41 8.46 -18.36 1.23
N ALA A 42 8.72 -19.56 1.75
CA ALA A 42 7.67 -20.48 2.18
C ALA A 42 6.81 -19.85 3.28
N TYR A 43 7.42 -19.20 4.28
CA TYR A 43 6.69 -18.50 5.34
C TYR A 43 5.92 -17.29 4.78
N ALA A 44 6.55 -16.43 4.00
CA ALA A 44 5.93 -15.25 3.38
C ALA A 44 4.69 -15.59 2.54
N LYS A 45 4.69 -16.75 1.87
CA LYS A 45 3.55 -17.24 1.07
C LYS A 45 2.32 -17.60 1.90
N THR A 46 2.47 -17.90 3.18
CA THR A 46 1.34 -18.24 4.07
C THR A 46 0.54 -17.01 4.49
N LEU A 47 1.15 -15.82 4.42
CA LEU A 47 0.53 -14.56 4.79
C LEU A 47 -0.48 -14.12 3.72
N LYS A 48 -1.63 -13.61 4.19
CA LYS A 48 -2.69 -13.01 3.37
C LYS A 48 -2.92 -11.56 3.82
N PRO A 49 -2.10 -10.61 3.34
CA PRO A 49 -2.20 -9.22 3.78
C PRO A 49 -3.54 -8.61 3.42
N LYS A 50 -4.09 -7.76 4.29
CA LYS A 50 -5.36 -7.06 4.05
C LYS A 50 -5.10 -5.60 3.71
N LEU A 51 -5.91 -5.04 2.81
CA LEU A 51 -5.85 -3.60 2.50
C LEU A 51 -6.27 -2.77 3.71
N THR A 52 -5.45 -1.77 4.03
CA THR A 52 -5.85 -0.65 4.89
C THR A 52 -6.73 0.35 4.11
N SER A 53 -7.51 1.16 4.83
CA SER A 53 -8.35 2.20 4.20
C SER A 53 -7.52 3.21 3.41
N GLU A 54 -6.37 3.62 3.95
CA GLU A 54 -5.44 4.54 3.29
C GLU A 54 -4.87 3.95 1.99
N ALA A 55 -4.43 2.69 2.02
CA ALA A 55 -3.93 2.03 0.82
C ALA A 55 -5.01 1.87 -0.25
N ARG A 56 -6.26 1.66 0.15
CA ARG A 56 -7.41 1.59 -0.77
C ARG A 56 -7.62 2.92 -1.49
N LYS A 57 -7.65 4.03 -0.74
CA LYS A 57 -7.77 5.38 -1.31
C LYS A 57 -6.65 5.63 -2.32
N LEU A 58 -5.40 5.40 -1.91
CA LEU A 58 -4.24 5.62 -2.75
C LEU A 58 -4.23 4.75 -4.03
N LEU A 59 -4.70 3.50 -3.97
CA LEU A 59 -4.83 2.64 -5.15
C LEU A 59 -5.81 3.20 -6.18
N VAL A 60 -6.95 3.70 -5.71
CA VAL A 60 -7.97 4.32 -6.58
C VAL A 60 -7.41 5.59 -7.20
N ASP A 61 -6.82 6.48 -6.39
CA ASP A 61 -6.25 7.74 -6.85
C ASP A 61 -5.14 7.50 -7.88
N SER A 62 -4.23 6.56 -7.60
CA SER A 62 -3.16 6.18 -8.50
C SER A 62 -3.67 5.63 -9.84
N TYR A 63 -4.71 4.79 -9.81
CA TYR A 63 -5.31 4.25 -11.02
C TYR A 63 -5.98 5.33 -11.88
N VAL A 64 -6.73 6.25 -11.26
CA VAL A 64 -7.39 7.36 -11.95
C VAL A 64 -6.33 8.28 -12.58
N ALA A 65 -5.27 8.63 -11.84
CA ALA A 65 -4.18 9.45 -12.34
C ALA A 65 -3.48 8.81 -13.55
N LEU A 66 -3.14 7.51 -13.44
CA LEU A 66 -2.52 6.75 -14.54
C LEU A 66 -3.42 6.65 -15.77
N ARG A 67 -4.74 6.51 -15.58
CA ARG A 67 -5.72 6.43 -16.68
C ARG A 67 -5.92 7.77 -17.40
N ARG A 68 -5.86 8.89 -16.65
CA ARG A 68 -5.88 10.24 -17.23
C ARG A 68 -4.68 10.48 -18.14
N GLY A 69 -3.48 10.07 -17.71
CA GLY A 69 -2.26 10.19 -18.52
C GLY A 69 -2.29 9.39 -19.84
N ASP A 70 -2.92 8.20 -19.84
CA ASP A 70 -3.13 7.38 -21.05
C ASP A 70 -4.11 8.04 -22.06
N THR A 71 -5.06 8.84 -21.58
CA THR A 71 -6.10 9.45 -22.43
C THR A 71 -5.72 10.84 -22.96
N ALA A 72 -4.57 11.40 -22.55
CA ALA A 72 -4.15 12.73 -22.95
C ALA A 72 -3.84 12.81 -24.48
N PRO A 73 -4.35 13.82 -25.19
CA PRO A 73 -4.08 13.98 -26.63
C PRO A 73 -2.58 14.20 -26.86
N GLY A 74 -1.98 13.39 -27.75
CA GLY A 74 -0.53 13.37 -27.99
C GLY A 74 0.22 12.27 -27.24
N SER A 75 -0.44 11.57 -26.30
CA SER A 75 0.09 10.40 -25.61
C SER A 75 0.23 9.24 -26.61
N ARG A 76 1.46 8.95 -27.05
CA ARG A 76 1.82 7.77 -27.86
C ARG A 76 2.05 6.53 -26.98
N VAL A 77 1.34 6.44 -25.86
CA VAL A 77 1.44 5.30 -24.96
C VAL A 77 0.85 4.10 -25.70
N ALA A 78 1.70 3.15 -26.08
CA ALA A 78 1.31 1.90 -26.74
C ALA A 78 0.50 0.96 -25.81
N TYR A 79 0.18 1.43 -24.61
CA TYR A 79 -0.31 0.67 -23.48
C TYR A 79 -1.55 1.31 -22.85
N ARG A 80 -2.67 0.57 -22.83
CA ARG A 80 -3.93 1.07 -22.26
C ARG A 80 -4.11 0.71 -20.79
N MET A 81 -4.50 1.70 -19.99
CA MET A 81 -4.86 1.52 -18.59
C MET A 81 -6.27 0.90 -18.50
N THR A 82 -6.34 -0.36 -18.05
CA THR A 82 -7.58 -1.13 -17.93
C THR A 82 -7.79 -1.63 -16.51
N VAL A 83 -9.00 -2.14 -16.20
CA VAL A 83 -9.32 -2.75 -14.90
C VAL A 83 -8.35 -3.88 -14.53
N ARG A 84 -7.86 -4.64 -15.52
CA ARG A 84 -6.83 -5.66 -15.33
C ARG A 84 -5.55 -5.10 -14.69
N GLN A 85 -5.21 -3.85 -14.99
CA GLN A 85 -4.02 -3.21 -14.43
C GLN A 85 -4.22 -2.79 -12.98
N LEU A 86 -5.44 -2.39 -12.61
CA LEU A 86 -5.80 -2.19 -11.20
C LEU A 86 -5.68 -3.50 -10.41
N GLU A 87 -6.19 -4.62 -10.94
CA GLU A 87 -6.01 -5.94 -10.31
C GLU A 87 -4.54 -6.35 -10.20
N ALA A 88 -3.73 -6.03 -11.22
CA ALA A 88 -2.28 -6.26 -11.18
C ALA A 88 -1.61 -5.41 -10.08
N LEU A 89 -1.98 -4.14 -9.93
CA LEU A 89 -1.47 -3.26 -8.87
C LEU A 89 -1.81 -3.78 -7.46
N ILE A 90 -3.03 -4.27 -7.25
CA ILE A 90 -3.44 -4.88 -5.99
C ILE A 90 -2.56 -6.10 -5.68
N ARG A 91 -2.41 -7.01 -6.64
CA ARG A 91 -1.57 -8.23 -6.48
C ARG A 91 -0.10 -7.90 -6.24
N LEU A 92 0.43 -6.87 -6.89
CA LEU A 92 1.80 -6.40 -6.66
C LEU A 92 1.95 -5.82 -5.25
N SER A 93 0.99 -5.01 -4.80
CA SER A 93 1.00 -4.43 -3.44
C SER A 93 0.94 -5.52 -2.37
N GLU A 94 0.11 -6.55 -2.56
CA GLU A 94 0.06 -7.75 -1.71
C GLU A 94 1.38 -8.54 -1.72
N ALA A 95 2.00 -8.72 -2.88
CA ALA A 95 3.29 -9.41 -3.00
C ALA A 95 4.41 -8.65 -2.27
N ILE A 96 4.43 -7.32 -2.37
CA ILE A 96 5.40 -6.48 -1.67
C ILE A 96 5.17 -6.57 -0.16
N ALA A 97 3.93 -6.46 0.32
CA ALA A 97 3.61 -6.61 1.74
C ALA A 97 4.03 -7.99 2.27
N ARG A 98 3.76 -9.07 1.52
CA ARG A 98 4.23 -10.43 1.86
C ARG A 98 5.75 -10.53 1.93
N SER A 99 6.46 -9.86 1.03
CA SER A 99 7.93 -9.84 1.04
C SER A 99 8.50 -9.15 2.29
N HIS A 100 7.74 -8.25 2.92
CA HIS A 100 8.10 -7.60 4.18
C HIS A 100 7.54 -8.33 5.42
N LEU A 101 6.90 -9.49 5.22
CA LEU A 101 6.22 -10.26 6.26
C LEU A 101 5.09 -9.50 6.98
N GLU A 102 4.45 -8.55 6.30
CA GLU A 102 3.38 -7.74 6.87
C GLU A 102 2.00 -8.33 6.59
N THR A 103 1.09 -8.22 7.55
CA THR A 103 -0.31 -8.68 7.45
C THR A 103 -1.25 -7.59 6.94
N GLN A 104 -0.75 -6.37 6.76
CA GLN A 104 -1.50 -5.22 6.29
C GLN A 104 -0.79 -4.54 5.12
N ILE A 105 -1.55 -4.05 4.16
CA ILE A 105 -1.03 -3.31 3.02
C ILE A 105 -1.11 -1.83 3.36
N HIS A 106 0.05 -1.20 3.52
CA HIS A 106 0.19 0.22 3.75
C HIS A 106 0.43 1.00 2.45
N PRO A 107 0.21 2.33 2.44
CA PRO A 107 0.47 3.20 1.29
C PRO A 107 1.86 3.03 0.66
N ARG A 108 2.90 2.77 1.47
CA ARG A 108 4.27 2.50 0.99
C ARG A 108 4.37 1.32 0.03
N HIS A 109 3.58 0.26 0.21
CA HIS A 109 3.58 -0.88 -0.71
C HIS A 109 2.96 -0.51 -2.06
N VAL A 110 1.89 0.28 -2.04
CA VAL A 110 1.20 0.78 -3.23
C VAL A 110 2.13 1.69 -4.04
N ASN A 111 2.84 2.61 -3.38
CA ASN A 111 3.79 3.49 -4.03
C ASN A 111 4.88 2.73 -4.79
N VAL A 112 5.43 1.66 -4.19
CA VAL A 112 6.41 0.79 -4.85
C VAL A 112 5.79 0.06 -6.03
N ALA A 113 4.57 -0.50 -5.89
CA ALA A 113 3.87 -1.17 -6.98
C ALA A 113 3.60 -0.24 -8.17
N VAL A 114 3.13 0.99 -7.91
CA VAL A 114 2.90 2.02 -8.92
C VAL A 114 4.20 2.40 -9.62
N LYS A 115 5.29 2.59 -8.87
CA LYS A 115 6.62 2.88 -9.42
C LYS A 115 7.11 1.76 -10.35
N LEU A 116 6.90 0.50 -9.98
CA LEU A 116 7.24 -0.65 -10.82
C LEU A 116 6.40 -0.70 -12.10
N LEU A 117 5.09 -0.47 -11.99
CA LEU A 117 4.20 -0.44 -13.15
C LEU A 117 4.60 0.66 -14.13
N LYS A 118 4.82 1.90 -13.65
CA LYS A 118 5.28 3.03 -14.48
C LYS A 118 6.57 2.69 -15.23
N LYS A 119 7.56 2.12 -14.54
CA LYS A 119 8.82 1.67 -15.16
C LYS A 119 8.62 0.58 -16.22
N SER A 120 7.65 -0.31 -16.03
CA SER A 120 7.36 -1.37 -17.00
C SER A 120 6.74 -0.84 -18.30
N ILE A 121 5.93 0.21 -18.20
CA ILE A 121 5.27 0.87 -19.34
C ILE A 121 6.27 1.72 -20.11
N ILE A 122 6.99 2.62 -19.43
CA ILE A 122 7.96 3.55 -20.04
C ILE A 122 9.09 2.81 -20.77
N ARG A 123 9.53 1.65 -20.27
CA ARG A 123 10.57 0.85 -20.95
C ARG A 123 10.13 0.31 -22.31
N GLN A 124 8.84 0.19 -22.57
CA GLN A 124 8.33 -0.20 -23.88
C GLN A 124 8.33 0.97 -24.88
N GLU A 125 8.31 2.21 -24.38
CA GLU A 125 8.18 3.44 -25.18
C GLU A 125 9.53 3.99 -25.65
N ASN A 126 10.63 3.62 -24.99
CA ASN A 126 11.99 3.97 -25.40
C ASN A 126 12.44 3.37 -26.76
N ASN A 127 11.54 2.80 -27.55
CA ASN A 127 11.83 2.51 -28.95
C ASN A 127 11.91 3.80 -29.79
N GLU A 128 11.20 4.89 -29.44
CA GLU A 128 11.32 6.15 -30.20
C GLU A 128 11.05 7.38 -29.33
N ASN A 129 12.13 8.06 -28.93
CA ASN A 129 12.20 9.40 -28.33
C ASN A 129 12.01 9.51 -26.81
N ILE A 130 13.06 10.03 -26.18
CA ILE A 130 13.10 10.55 -24.81
C ILE A 130 12.01 11.62 -24.69
N VAL A 131 10.92 11.30 -24.01
CA VAL A 131 10.07 12.32 -23.39
C VAL A 131 10.07 12.03 -21.91
N GLU A 132 10.78 12.90 -21.21
CA GLU A 132 10.75 13.09 -19.77
C GLU A 132 9.28 13.21 -19.33
N SER A 133 8.64 12.07 -19.10
CA SER A 133 7.27 12.02 -18.61
C SER A 133 7.32 12.55 -17.20
N GLY A 134 6.86 13.79 -17.05
CA GLY A 134 6.88 14.56 -15.83
C GLY A 134 6.51 13.72 -14.62
N GLU A 135 7.24 13.93 -13.53
CA GLU A 135 6.86 13.43 -12.23
C GLU A 135 5.39 13.81 -12.00
N ILE A 136 4.50 12.81 -12.00
CA ILE A 136 3.12 13.02 -11.57
C ILE A 136 3.22 13.35 -10.09
N ASP A 137 3.14 14.64 -9.79
CA ASP A 137 3.18 15.17 -8.45
C ASP A 137 1.94 14.66 -7.68
N LEU A 138 2.19 13.78 -6.72
CA LEU A 138 1.16 13.24 -5.84
C LEU A 138 0.86 14.18 -4.66
N SER A 139 1.50 15.35 -4.59
CA SER A 139 1.25 16.37 -3.57
C SER A 139 -0.16 16.95 -3.66
N GLU A 140 -0.73 17.02 -4.87
CA GLU A 140 -2.05 17.62 -5.14
C GLU A 140 -3.21 16.84 -4.48
N PHE A 141 -2.99 15.58 -4.09
CA PHE A 141 -3.99 14.75 -3.39
C PHE A 141 -3.84 14.76 -1.86
N GLN A 142 -2.87 15.52 -1.33
CA GLN A 142 -2.61 15.61 0.11
C GLN A 142 -3.39 16.75 0.79
N ASP A 143 -3.95 17.68 0.01
CA ASP A 143 -4.66 18.86 0.53
C ASP A 143 -6.15 18.64 0.87
N GLU A 144 -6.75 17.51 0.47
CA GLU A 144 -8.14 17.16 0.86
C GLU A 144 -8.24 16.40 2.20
N ILE A 145 -7.20 16.44 3.05
CA ILE A 145 -7.30 16.06 4.46
C ILE A 145 -7.10 17.30 5.33
N ARG A 146 -7.97 18.29 5.14
CA ARG A 146 -8.17 19.35 6.12
C ARG A 146 -9.66 19.47 6.40
N ASP A 147 -9.99 18.88 7.54
CA ASP A 147 -11.00 19.37 8.49
C ASP A 147 -12.45 19.46 8.01
N ASP A 148 -13.24 18.43 8.33
CA ASP A 148 -14.61 18.69 8.78
C ASP A 148 -14.91 17.78 9.98
N GLY A 149 -14.24 18.10 11.08
CA GLY A 149 -14.43 17.49 12.39
C GLY A 149 -14.75 18.54 13.45
N ASN A 150 -15.78 19.37 13.25
CA ASN A 150 -16.29 20.27 14.28
C ASN A 150 -17.77 20.03 14.57
N VAL A 151 -18.05 18.95 15.31
CA VAL A 151 -19.28 18.84 16.12
C VAL A 151 -19.02 19.61 17.42
N GLY A 152 -19.30 20.91 17.39
CA GLY A 152 -19.34 21.79 18.56
C GLY A 152 -20.75 22.29 18.76
N GLY A 153 -21.41 21.82 19.82
CA GLY A 153 -22.66 22.41 20.28
C GLY A 153 -22.42 23.77 20.93
N ASP A 154 -23.38 24.68 20.76
CA ASP A 154 -24.14 25.35 21.83
C ASP A 154 -25.03 26.46 21.20
N GLY A 155 -26.19 26.76 21.78
CA GLY A 155 -26.95 27.98 21.42
C GLY A 155 -28.46 27.81 21.16
N ASN A 156 -29.21 27.65 22.24
CA ASN A 156 -30.66 27.80 22.39
C ASN A 156 -31.19 29.21 22.03
N ASP A 157 -32.29 29.32 21.27
CA ASP A 157 -33.33 30.37 21.46
C ASP A 157 -34.71 30.03 20.81
N GLY A 158 -35.74 30.00 21.65
CA GLY A 158 -37.11 30.50 21.43
C GLY A 158 -38.06 29.90 20.37
N THR A 159 -39.08 29.15 20.80
CA THR A 159 -40.53 29.54 20.82
C THR A 159 -41.46 28.34 20.97
N GLY A 160 -42.55 28.49 21.75
CA GLY A 160 -43.74 27.63 21.66
C GLY A 160 -44.25 27.10 23.01
N GLN A 161 -45.30 27.74 23.53
CA GLN A 161 -46.11 27.34 24.68
C GLN A 161 -46.82 26.00 24.45
N ASP A 162 -47.05 25.23 25.52
CA ASP A 162 -48.39 24.77 25.91
C ASP A 162 -48.36 24.03 27.27
N ASP A 163 -49.50 24.13 27.95
CA ASP A 163 -49.74 24.02 29.39
C ASP A 163 -49.78 22.59 30.00
N ALA A 164 -49.76 22.59 31.34
CA ALA A 164 -50.52 21.73 32.26
C ALA A 164 -49.87 20.47 32.90
N GLN A 165 -49.39 20.72 34.13
CA GLN A 165 -49.82 20.10 35.41
C GLN A 165 -49.16 18.81 35.95
N PRO A 166 -48.91 18.69 37.29
CA PRO A 166 -48.03 17.69 37.89
C PRO A 166 -48.74 16.62 38.76
N SER A 167 -48.11 15.46 38.94
CA SER A 167 -48.26 14.55 40.10
C SER A 167 -47.21 13.43 40.00
N ASN A 168 -46.15 13.43 40.81
CA ASN A 168 -46.04 12.83 42.16
C ASN A 168 -46.02 11.29 42.17
N SER A 169 -44.85 10.70 42.49
CA SER A 169 -44.71 9.58 43.46
C SER A 169 -43.26 9.07 43.52
N THR A 170 -42.58 9.46 44.59
CA THR A 170 -41.87 8.62 45.59
C THR A 170 -41.46 7.18 45.19
N ALA A 171 -40.17 6.84 45.28
CA ALA A 171 -39.63 6.00 46.37
C ALA A 171 -38.16 5.56 46.10
N GLU A 172 -37.46 5.43 47.23
CA GLU A 172 -36.03 5.26 47.49
C GLU A 172 -35.42 3.86 47.19
N PRO A 173 -34.09 3.67 47.42
CA PRO A 173 -33.24 2.68 46.77
C PRO A 173 -32.95 1.46 47.66
N ALA A 174 -32.25 0.46 47.09
CA ALA A 174 -31.59 -0.57 47.88
C ALA A 174 -30.20 -0.89 47.35
N SER A 175 -29.30 -0.92 48.33
CA SER A 175 -27.84 -1.02 48.32
C SER A 175 -27.31 -2.46 48.35
N GLY A 176 -26.05 -2.60 47.96
CA GLY A 176 -25.10 -3.59 48.50
C GLY A 176 -24.93 -4.85 47.66
N ASP A 177 -23.80 -5.55 47.68
CA ASP A 177 -22.47 -5.32 48.25
C ASP A 177 -21.57 -6.45 47.69
N VAL A 178 -20.26 -6.18 47.66
CA VAL A 178 -19.05 -7.03 47.52
C VAL A 178 -19.07 -8.55 47.23
N GLY A 179 -18.00 -8.98 46.53
CA GLY A 179 -17.33 -10.28 46.75
C GLY A 179 -16.86 -10.94 45.45
N GLU A 180 -15.65 -10.67 44.97
CA GLU A 180 -14.41 -11.45 45.18
C GLU A 180 -14.27 -12.79 44.42
N ILE A 181 -13.22 -12.83 43.58
CA ILE A 181 -12.25 -13.91 43.32
C ILE A 181 -12.77 -15.25 42.73
N THR A 182 -12.26 -15.62 41.54
CA THR A 182 -11.35 -16.77 41.30
C THR A 182 -11.29 -17.18 39.82
N LEU A 183 -10.08 -17.09 39.23
CA LEU A 183 -9.65 -17.90 38.09
C LEU A 183 -9.30 -19.31 38.59
N PRO A 184 -9.54 -20.36 37.79
CA PRO A 184 -8.43 -21.04 37.11
C PRO A 184 -8.80 -21.47 35.66
N MET A 185 -7.92 -21.34 34.65
CA MET A 185 -6.91 -22.34 34.23
C MET A 185 -7.46 -23.77 34.11
N LEU A 186 -7.58 -24.27 32.86
CA LEU A 186 -6.82 -25.41 32.29
C LEU A 186 -7.65 -26.41 31.44
N LEU A 187 -7.09 -26.74 30.26
CA LEU A 187 -7.18 -27.98 29.47
C LEU A 187 -8.56 -28.37 28.88
N ILE A 188 -8.70 -28.80 27.62
CA ILE A 188 -7.92 -29.74 26.79
C ILE A 188 -7.91 -29.26 25.34
#